data_AF-A0A225D865-F1
#
_entry.id   AF-A0A225D865-F1
#
_cell.length_a   1.000
_cell.length_b   1.000
_cell.length_c   1.000
_cell.angle_alpha   90.00
_cell.angle_beta   90.00
_cell.angle_gamma   90.00
#
_symmetry.space_group_name_H-M   'P 1'
#
loop_
_entity.id
_entity.type
_entity.pdbx_description
1 polymer ?
#
loop_
_entity_poly.entity_id
_entity_poly.type
_entity_poly.pdbx_seq_one_letter_code
_entity_poly.pdbx_strand_id
1 'polypeptide(L)'
;MNVGMMRIGFAIFWLGIGVVAFLRHQLLPPEIAERFDSSNITIGGLLAFALAGWNLTRWYLSRRPRQDEEPLARRKPLERREDEPRHEEYIPELDFTRPAPEAPRGQDTEAPGGTSR
;
A
#
# COMPACT_ATOMS: atom_id res chain seq x y z
N MET A 1 -12.79 1.32 10.20
CA MET A 1 -13.09 -0.04 10.72
C MET A 1 -11.80 -0.84 10.83
N ASN A 2 -11.58 -1.50 11.96
CA ASN A 2 -10.35 -2.24 12.21
C ASN A 2 -10.36 -3.55 11.39
N VAL A 3 -9.40 -3.74 10.48
CA VAL A 3 -9.36 -4.86 9.50
C VAL A 3 -9.35 -6.22 10.21
N GLY A 4 -8.80 -6.29 11.42
CA GLY A 4 -8.82 -7.50 12.24
C GLY A 4 -10.24 -7.92 12.67
N MET A 5 -11.14 -6.96 12.88
CA MET A 5 -12.52 -7.20 13.34
C MET A 5 -13.39 -7.77 12.22
N MET A 6 -13.21 -7.30 10.98
CA MET A 6 -13.87 -7.89 9.80
C MET A 6 -13.43 -9.35 9.59
N ARG A 7 -12.14 -9.66 9.75
CA ARG A 7 -11.60 -11.02 9.56
C ARG A 7 -12.16 -12.03 10.56
N ILE A 8 -12.33 -11.63 11.83
CA ILE A 8 -13.01 -12.44 12.84
C ILE A 8 -14.47 -12.69 12.45
N GLY A 9 -15.18 -11.64 12.00
CA GLY A 9 -16.56 -11.76 11.55
C GLY A 9 -16.72 -12.82 10.46
N PHE A 10 -15.84 -12.80 9.45
CA PHE A 10 -15.80 -13.84 8.43
C PHE A 10 -15.45 -15.22 8.97
N ALA A 11 -14.48 -15.32 9.89
CA ALA A 11 -14.12 -16.60 10.50
C ALA A 11 -15.33 -17.23 11.23
N ILE A 12 -16.05 -16.44 12.04
CA ILE A 12 -17.24 -16.88 12.77
C ILE A 12 -18.35 -17.26 11.80
N PHE A 13 -18.58 -16.46 10.77
CA PHE A 13 -19.59 -16.74 9.74
C PHE A 13 -19.34 -18.09 9.05
N TRP A 14 -18.12 -18.33 8.57
CA TRP A 14 -17.76 -19.58 7.90
C TRP A 14 -17.78 -20.77 8.85
N LEU A 15 -17.35 -20.57 10.10
CA LEU A 15 -17.43 -21.60 11.14
C LEU A 15 -18.89 -22.00 11.38
N GLY A 16 -19.79 -21.03 11.49
CA GLY A 16 -21.22 -21.25 11.66
C GLY A 16 -21.80 -22.07 10.51
N ILE A 17 -21.48 -21.72 9.26
CA ILE A 17 -21.91 -22.50 8.09
C ILE A 17 -21.39 -23.94 8.15
N GLY A 18 -20.11 -24.14 8.45
CA GLY A 18 -19.52 -25.47 8.57
C GLY A 18 -20.20 -26.32 9.64
N VAL A 19 -20.43 -25.73 10.82
CA VAL A 19 -21.13 -26.38 11.94
C VAL A 19 -22.56 -26.75 11.54
N VAL A 20 -23.31 -25.83 10.92
CA VAL A 20 -24.69 -26.11 10.47
C VAL A 20 -24.70 -27.21 9.40
N ALA A 21 -23.76 -27.20 8.45
CA ALA A 21 -23.68 -28.23 7.42
C ALA A 21 -23.39 -29.62 8.02
N PHE A 22 -22.59 -29.70 9.08
CA PHE A 22 -22.21 -30.96 9.72
C PHE A 22 -23.27 -31.45 10.71
N LEU A 23 -23.84 -30.55 11.52
CA LEU A 23 -24.90 -30.84 12.49
C LEU A 23 -26.30 -30.80 11.86
N ARG A 24 -26.42 -30.71 10.52
CA ARG A 24 -27.71 -30.60 9.82
C ARG A 24 -28.72 -31.66 10.24
N HIS A 25 -28.27 -32.89 10.47
CA HIS A 25 -29.14 -34.02 10.85
C HIS A 25 -29.66 -33.92 12.30
N GLN A 26 -28.99 -33.13 13.16
CA GLN A 26 -29.45 -32.89 14.54
C GLN A 26 -30.20 -31.57 14.69
N LEU A 27 -29.90 -30.57 13.83
CA LEU A 27 -30.47 -29.23 13.90
C LEU A 27 -31.74 -29.08 13.07
N LEU A 28 -31.86 -29.81 11.96
CA LEU A 28 -33.01 -29.72 11.05
C LEU A 28 -33.92 -30.95 11.18
N PRO A 29 -35.23 -30.77 10.92
CA PRO A 29 -36.16 -31.88 10.74
C PRO A 29 -35.64 -32.87 9.69
N PRO A 30 -35.88 -34.18 9.86
CA PRO A 30 -35.35 -35.22 8.99
C PRO A 30 -35.76 -35.04 7.52
N GLU A 31 -36.99 -34.58 7.27
CA GLU A 31 -37.53 -34.29 5.93
C GLU A 31 -36.72 -33.23 5.16
N ILE A 32 -36.11 -32.29 5.88
CA ILE A 32 -35.28 -31.24 5.30
C ILE A 32 -33.84 -31.73 5.19
N ALA A 33 -33.33 -32.43 6.21
CA ALA A 33 -31.98 -32.96 6.22
C ALA A 33 -31.73 -33.94 5.06
N GLU A 34 -32.70 -34.81 4.73
CA GLU A 34 -32.61 -35.77 3.62
C GLU A 34 -32.58 -35.10 2.26
N ARG A 35 -33.33 -34.00 2.06
CA ARG A 35 -33.27 -33.20 0.81
C ARG A 35 -31.90 -32.59 0.58
N PHE A 36 -31.15 -32.38 1.65
CA PHE A 36 -29.82 -31.80 1.65
C PHE A 36 -28.72 -32.84 1.86
N ASP A 37 -29.03 -34.14 1.78
CA ASP A 37 -28.05 -35.22 1.94
C ASP A 37 -27.25 -35.51 0.66
N SER A 38 -26.89 -34.44 -0.06
CA SER A 38 -26.03 -34.52 -1.22
C SER A 38 -24.56 -34.42 -0.81
N SER A 39 -23.67 -35.20 -1.43
CA SER A 39 -22.22 -35.10 -1.22
C SER A 39 -21.68 -33.66 -1.35
N ASN A 40 -22.35 -32.82 -2.14
CA ASN A 40 -22.01 -31.42 -2.34
C ASN A 40 -22.06 -30.60 -1.04
N ILE A 41 -22.98 -30.90 -0.12
CA ILE A 41 -23.11 -30.16 1.14
C ILE A 41 -22.01 -30.52 2.11
N THR A 42 -21.58 -31.78 2.13
CA THR A 42 -20.42 -32.21 2.91
C THR A 42 -19.14 -31.53 2.41
N ILE A 43 -18.94 -31.46 1.08
CA ILE A 43 -17.81 -30.75 0.48
C ILE A 43 -17.88 -29.25 0.79
N GLY A 44 -19.06 -28.64 0.68
CA GLY A 44 -19.27 -27.23 1.03
C GLY A 44 -18.99 -26.94 2.50
N GLY A 45 -19.39 -27.82 3.40
CA GLY A 45 -19.08 -27.74 4.83
C GLY A 45 -17.59 -27.84 5.12
N LEU A 46 -16.89 -28.77 4.46
CA LEU A 46 -15.43 -28.89 4.53
C LEU A 46 -14.71 -27.62 4.05
N LEU A 47 -15.16 -27.04 2.94
CA LEU A 47 -14.62 -25.80 2.41
C LEU A 47 -14.87 -24.62 3.36
N ALA A 48 -16.06 -24.55 3.94
CA ALA A 48 -16.40 -23.55 4.97
C ALA A 48 -15.50 -23.67 6.20
N PHE A 49 -15.24 -24.89 6.68
CA PHE A 49 -14.29 -25.14 7.77
C PHE A 49 -12.86 -24.72 7.41
N ALA A 50 -12.40 -25.04 6.21
CA ALA A 50 -11.09 -24.62 5.73
C ALA A 50 -10.97 -23.08 5.69
N LEU A 51 -12.00 -22.40 5.20
CA LEU A 51 -12.07 -20.93 5.17
C LEU A 51 -12.10 -20.33 6.58
N ALA A 52 -12.86 -20.92 7.50
CA ALA A 52 -12.89 -20.49 8.89
C ALA A 52 -11.51 -20.63 9.55
N GLY A 53 -10.87 -21.79 9.41
CA GLY A 53 -9.53 -22.06 9.91
C GLY A 53 -8.46 -21.15 9.30
N TRP A 54 -8.57 -20.87 8.00
CA TRP A 54 -7.68 -19.92 7.31
C TRP A 54 -7.83 -18.50 7.86
N ASN A 55 -9.06 -18.01 8.01
CA ASN A 55 -9.31 -16.68 8.56
C ASN A 55 -8.84 -16.57 10.02
N LEU A 56 -9.08 -17.61 10.83
CA LEU A 56 -8.62 -17.66 12.21
C LEU A 56 -7.09 -17.68 12.31
N THR A 57 -6.43 -18.49 11.47
CA THR A 57 -4.97 -18.56 11.40
C THR A 57 -4.38 -17.20 11.01
N ARG A 58 -4.95 -16.54 10.00
CA ARG A 58 -4.47 -15.24 9.54
C ARG A 58 -4.72 -14.13 10.55
N TRP A 59 -5.80 -14.21 11.31
CA TRP A 59 -6.03 -13.33 12.46
C TRP A 59 -5.02 -13.59 13.59
N TYR A 60 -4.77 -14.86 13.93
CA TYR A 60 -3.81 -15.25 14.95
C TYR A 60 -2.40 -14.80 14.61
N LEU A 61 -1.97 -14.98 13.36
CA LEU A 61 -0.69 -14.48 12.85
C LEU A 61 -0.62 -12.95 12.89
N SER A 62 -1.71 -12.24 12.61
CA SER A 62 -1.74 -10.77 12.72
C SER A 62 -1.68 -10.24 14.16
N ARG A 63 -1.98 -11.09 15.16
CA ARG A 63 -1.86 -10.77 16.58
C ARG A 63 -0.49 -11.09 17.15
N ARG A 64 0.32 -11.93 16.50
CA ARG A 64 1.70 -12.14 16.94
C ARG A 64 2.44 -10.81 16.77
N PRO A 65 3.08 -10.28 17.84
CA PRO A 65 4.01 -9.19 17.67
C PRO A 65 5.07 -9.69 16.69
N ARG A 66 5.18 -9.03 15.53
CA ARG A 66 6.27 -9.26 14.58
C ARG A 66 7.54 -8.83 15.30
N GLN A 67 8.18 -9.76 16.00
CA GLN A 67 9.41 -9.51 16.72
C GLN A 67 10.61 -9.38 15.76
N ASP A 68 10.46 -9.75 14.48
CA ASP A 68 11.57 -9.82 13.52
C ASP A 68 11.33 -9.08 12.18
N GLU A 69 10.33 -8.21 12.08
CA GLU A 69 10.28 -7.29 10.93
C GLU A 69 11.00 -5.99 11.29
N GLU A 70 12.31 -5.95 11.03
CA GLU A 70 12.95 -4.69 10.66
C GLU A 70 12.04 -3.98 9.65
N PRO A 71 11.76 -2.67 9.81
CA PRO A 71 10.77 -1.95 9.03
C PRO A 71 11.33 -1.62 7.64
N LEU A 72 11.64 -2.63 6.83
CA LEU A 72 11.87 -2.44 5.41
C LEU A 72 10.52 -2.22 4.73
N ALA A 73 10.25 -0.94 4.47
CA ALA A 73 9.33 -0.46 3.44
C ALA A 73 7.82 -0.61 3.70
N ARG A 74 7.31 0.03 4.75
CA ARG A 74 6.12 0.88 4.55
C ARG A 74 6.62 2.28 4.18
N ARG A 75 6.85 2.51 2.88
CA ARG A 75 6.90 3.87 2.33
C ARG A 75 5.56 4.54 2.69
N LYS A 76 5.55 5.39 3.71
CA LYS A 76 4.51 6.41 3.88
C LYS A 76 4.69 7.36 2.70
N PRO A 77 3.76 7.46 1.74
CA PRO A 77 4.03 8.25 0.54
C PRO A 77 4.03 9.76 0.78
N LEU A 78 3.68 10.24 1.98
CA LEU A 78 3.55 11.68 2.29
C LEU A 78 3.90 12.05 3.74
N GLU A 79 4.90 11.41 4.37
CA GLU A 79 5.42 12.01 5.61
C GLU A 79 6.33 13.17 5.21
N ARG A 80 5.77 14.39 5.27
CA ARG A 80 6.51 15.64 5.10
C ARG A 80 7.64 15.63 6.14
N ARG A 81 8.86 15.52 5.65
CA ARG A 81 10.08 15.58 6.47
C ARG A 81 10.18 17.02 6.98
N GLU A 82 9.61 17.27 8.16
CA GLU A 82 9.83 18.51 8.89
C GLU A 82 11.27 18.47 9.42
N ASP A 83 12.03 19.47 8.96
CA ASP A 83 13.23 20.02 9.59
C ASP A 83 14.52 19.19 9.55
N GLU A 84 15.11 19.12 8.35
CA GLU A 84 16.57 19.24 8.23
C GLU A 84 16.83 20.68 7.72
N PRO A 85 17.58 21.54 8.43
CA PRO A 85 18.01 22.81 7.88
C PRO A 85 18.96 22.49 6.72
N ARG A 86 18.42 22.44 5.50
CA ARG A 86 19.23 22.49 4.28
C ARG A 86 20.04 23.78 4.37
N HIS A 87 21.35 23.64 4.59
CA HIS A 87 22.28 24.68 4.18
C HIS A 87 22.17 24.77 2.66
N GLU A 88 21.27 25.63 2.20
CA GLU A 88 21.26 26.09 0.82
C GLU A 88 22.52 26.93 0.66
N GLU A 89 23.60 26.30 0.17
CA GLU A 89 24.73 27.04 -0.37
C GLU A 89 24.19 27.95 -1.46
N TYR A 90 24.27 29.26 -1.23
CA TYR A 90 23.88 30.27 -2.21
C TYR A 90 24.78 30.10 -3.44
N ILE A 91 24.18 29.64 -4.54
CA ILE A 91 24.85 29.51 -5.84
C ILE A 91 24.69 30.86 -6.57
N PRO A 92 25.75 31.70 -6.66
CA PRO A 92 25.64 33.04 -7.22
C PRO A 92 25.30 33.05 -8.73
N GLU A 93 25.54 31.93 -9.41
CA GLU A 93 25.31 31.75 -10.85
C GLU A 93 23.84 31.61 -11.21
N LEU A 94 22.97 31.27 -10.25
CA LEU A 94 21.51 31.12 -10.42
C LEU A 94 20.73 32.31 -9.87
N ASP A 95 21.40 33.42 -9.60
CA ASP A 95 20.76 34.65 -9.13
C ASP A 95 20.31 35.53 -10.30
N PHE A 96 19.08 35.30 -10.74
CA PHE A 96 18.43 36.07 -11.83
C PHE A 96 17.95 37.47 -11.40
N THR A 97 18.18 37.88 -10.15
CA THR A 97 17.87 39.25 -9.70
C THR A 97 18.96 40.25 -10.05
N ARG A 98 20.14 39.79 -10.51
CA ARG A 98 21.20 40.67 -10.97
C ARG A 98 20.89 41.20 -12.37
N PRO A 99 20.97 42.52 -12.62
CA PRO A 99 20.84 43.05 -13.97
C PRO A 99 21.94 42.43 -14.84
N ALA A 100 21.54 41.95 -16.02
CA ALA A 100 22.47 41.34 -16.98
C ALA A 100 23.65 42.30 -17.22
N PRO A 101 24.90 41.81 -17.26
CA PRO A 101 26.04 42.64 -17.58
C PRO A 101 25.81 43.27 -18.96
N GLU A 102 25.84 44.60 -19.04
CA GLU A 102 25.68 45.34 -20.28
C GLU A 102 26.65 44.78 -21.32
N ALA A 103 26.10 44.32 -22.45
CA ALA A 103 26.91 43.86 -23.57
C ALA A 103 27.89 44.98 -23.98
N PRO A 104 29.17 44.65 -24.25
CA PRO A 104 30.15 45.65 -24.60
C PRO A 104 29.69 46.39 -25.86
N ARG A 105 29.45 47.71 -25.72
CA ARG A 105 29.21 48.61 -26.85
C ARG A 105 30.35 48.42 -27.84
N GLY A 106 29.96 48.20 -29.10
CA GLY A 106 30.86 48.00 -30.22
C GLY A 106 32.01 49.01 -30.17
N GLN A 107 33.24 48.48 -30.10
CA GLN A 107 34.41 49.27 -30.41
C GLN A 107 34.46 49.40 -31.93
N ASP A 108 34.15 50.60 -32.37
CA ASP A 108 34.43 51.12 -33.69
C ASP A 108 35.90 50.85 -34.01
N THR A 109 36.16 49.78 -34.76
CA THR A 109 37.50 49.51 -35.27
C THR A 109 37.66 50.31 -36.54
N GLU A 110 38.19 51.50 -36.34
CA GLU A 110 38.76 52.43 -37.31
C GLU A 110 39.57 51.67 -38.39
N ALA A 111 39.15 51.79 -39.65
CA ALA A 111 39.84 51.23 -40.79
C ALA A 111 41.04 52.11 -41.17
N PRO A 112 42.28 51.59 -41.32
CA PRO A 112 43.36 52.36 -41.90
C PRO A 112 43.33 52.21 -43.42
N GLY A 113 42.75 53.19 -44.09
CA GLY A 113 43.14 53.54 -45.46
C GLY A 113 44.40 54.40 -45.41
N GLY A 114 45.43 54.07 -46.19
CA GLY A 114 46.65 54.87 -46.24
C GLY A 114 47.73 54.34 -47.15
N THR A 115 47.54 54.53 -48.45
CA THR A 115 48.50 54.32 -49.54
C THR A 115 49.68 55.32 -49.47
N SER A 116 50.79 54.99 -50.15
CA SER A 116 52.00 55.79 -50.48
C SER A 116 53.21 55.45 -49.60
N ARG A 117 54.41 55.17 -50.11
CA ARG A 117 55.06 55.59 -51.36
C ARG A 117 56.22 54.64 -51.67
#